data_AF-A0A2N3EG84-F1
#
_entry.id   AF-A0A2N3EG84-F1
#
_cell.length_a   1.000
_cell.length_b   1.000
_cell.length_c   1.000
_cell.angle_alpha   90.00
_cell.angle_beta   90.00
_cell.angle_gamma   90.00
#
_symmetry.space_group_name_H-M   'P 1'
#
loop_
_entity.id
_entity.type
_entity.pdbx_description
1 polymer ?
#
loop_
_entity_poly.entity_id
_entity_poly.type
_entity_poly.pdbx_seq_one_letter_code
_entity_poly.pdbx_strand_id
1 'polypeptide(L)'
;MREGKCMLNQVQLIGHLGVDPEVKHLQDGKLATFTLATTEKWKDANGIRQEKTEWHRVTIFNDALVKVAESYLRKGSKVFIQGRLSTDKYQKDGQDHYATKIILSNYGAILTMLDKKPEGE
;
A
#
# COMPACT_ATOMS: atom_id res chain seq x y z
N MET A 1 32.01 19.71 -1.89
CA MET A 1 30.85 19.00 -1.33
C MET A 1 29.87 18.77 -2.46
N ARG A 2 29.48 17.54 -2.78
CA ARG A 2 28.41 17.31 -3.77
C ARG A 2 27.11 17.69 -3.08
N GLU A 3 26.42 18.72 -3.57
CA GLU A 3 25.03 18.96 -3.20
C GLU A 3 24.25 17.69 -3.52
N GLY A 4 23.92 16.93 -2.48
CA GLY A 4 23.01 15.81 -2.61
C GLY A 4 21.67 16.38 -3.00
N LYS A 5 21.32 16.29 -4.29
CA LYS A 5 19.96 16.57 -4.76
C LYS A 5 19.04 15.56 -4.07
N CYS A 6 18.46 15.94 -2.94
CA CYS A 6 17.51 15.13 -2.20
C CYS A 6 16.21 15.05 -3.02
N MET A 7 16.09 14.02 -3.85
CA MET A 7 14.84 13.72 -4.53
C MET A 7 13.84 13.18 -3.50
N LEU A 8 12.59 13.65 -3.57
CA LEU A 8 11.49 13.15 -2.75
C LEU A 8 10.69 12.12 -3.55
N ASN A 9 10.54 10.93 -3.01
CA ASN A 9 9.60 9.92 -3.48
C ASN A 9 8.68 9.57 -2.32
N GLN A 10 7.44 10.06 -2.38
CA GLN A 10 6.43 9.86 -1.35
C GLN A 10 5.07 9.59 -1.99
N VAL A 11 4.39 8.58 -1.47
CA VAL A 11 3.01 8.21 -1.81
C VAL A 11 2.20 8.19 -0.53
N GLN A 12 1.04 8.84 -0.55
CA GLN A 12 0.05 8.80 0.54
C GLN A 12 -1.28 8.34 -0.04
N LEU A 13 -1.88 7.31 0.56
CA LEU A 13 -3.17 6.77 0.12
C LEU A 13 -4.08 6.50 1.30
N ILE A 14 -5.37 6.69 1.07
CA ILE A 14 -6.45 6.18 1.92
C ILE A 14 -7.29 5.22 1.09
N GLY A 15 -7.49 4.01 1.58
CA GLY A 15 -8.23 3.00 0.84
C GLY A 15 -8.65 1.82 1.70
N HIS A 16 -9.21 0.81 1.05
CA HIS A 16 -9.66 -0.43 1.69
C HIS A 16 -8.82 -1.61 1.22
N LEU A 17 -8.51 -2.53 2.14
CA LEU A 17 -7.81 -3.76 1.81
C LEU A 17 -8.70 -4.66 0.93
N GLY A 18 -8.17 -5.13 -0.21
CA GLY A 18 -8.87 -6.08 -1.08
C GLY A 18 -8.84 -7.52 -0.58
N VAL A 19 -7.81 -7.85 0.19
CA VAL A 19 -7.51 -9.17 0.74
C VAL A 19 -6.92 -9.03 2.14
N ASP A 20 -6.95 -10.10 2.92
CA ASP A 20 -6.20 -10.15 4.18
C ASP A 20 -4.69 -9.99 3.91
N PRO A 21 -3.93 -9.34 4.82
CA PRO A 21 -2.49 -9.26 4.68
C PRO A 21 -1.83 -10.64 4.70
N GLU A 22 -1.04 -10.95 3.68
CA GLU A 22 -0.19 -12.13 3.64
C GLU A 22 1.15 -11.81 4.32
N VAL A 23 1.50 -12.54 5.38
CA VAL A 23 2.75 -12.37 6.13
C VAL A 23 3.74 -13.50 5.79
N LYS A 24 4.96 -13.12 5.43
CA LYS A 24 6.08 -14.04 5.16
C LYS A 24 7.21 -13.79 6.15
N HIS A 25 7.77 -14.88 6.65
CA HIS A 25 8.98 -14.84 7.46
C HIS A 25 10.18 -14.98 6.54
N LEU A 26 11.08 -14.01 6.57
CA LEU A 26 12.34 -13.98 5.83
C LEU A 26 13.51 -14.20 6.81
N GLN A 27 14.70 -14.44 6.28
CA GLN A 27 15.91 -14.60 7.11
C GLN A 27 16.21 -13.35 7.94
N ASP A 28 15.95 -12.16 7.38
CA ASP A 28 16.28 -10.87 7.99
C ASP A 28 15.08 -10.11 8.60
N GLY A 29 13.90 -10.74 8.70
CA GLY A 29 12.71 -10.07 9.27
C GLY A 29 11.38 -10.61 8.76
N LYS A 30 10.30 -9.86 8.98
CA LYS A 30 8.98 -10.21 8.43
C LYS A 30 8.60 -9.28 7.28
N LEU A 31 7.80 -9.81 6.36
CA LEU A 31 7.23 -9.08 5.23
C LEU A 31 5.72 -9.23 5.25
N ALA A 32 4.98 -8.13 5.11
CA ALA A 32 3.53 -8.17 4.87
C ALA A 32 3.18 -7.61 3.49
N THR A 33 2.27 -8.26 2.78
CA THR A 33 1.76 -7.79 1.49
C THR A 33 0.25 -7.82 1.41
N PHE A 34 -0.35 -6.80 0.81
CA PHE A 34 -1.79 -6.74 0.51
C PHE A 34 -2.06 -5.83 -0.69
N THR A 35 -3.32 -5.80 -1.14
CA THR A 35 -3.81 -4.86 -2.15
C THR A 35 -4.71 -3.80 -1.51
N LEU A 36 -4.57 -2.55 -1.95
CA LEU A 36 -5.36 -1.41 -1.48
C LEU A 36 -6.17 -0.82 -2.63
N ALA A 37 -7.48 -0.76 -2.47
CA ALA A 37 -8.37 -0.08 -3.40
C ALA A 37 -8.50 1.40 -3.05
N THR A 38 -8.28 2.27 -4.03
CA THR A 38 -8.69 3.68 -3.99
C THR A 38 -9.73 3.94 -5.08
N THR A 39 -10.71 4.77 -4.79
CA THR A 39 -11.83 5.00 -5.70
C THR A 39 -12.00 6.49 -5.95
N GLU A 40 -11.95 6.89 -7.21
CA GLU A 40 -12.24 8.24 -7.66
C GLU A 40 -13.66 8.30 -8.22
N LYS A 41 -14.41 9.36 -7.87
CA LYS A 41 -15.77 9.61 -8.37
C LYS A 41 -15.81 11.01 -8.97
N TRP A 42 -16.18 11.10 -10.23
CA TRP A 42 -16.29 12.37 -10.95
C TRP A 42 -17.57 12.41 -11.80
N LYS A 43 -17.91 13.58 -12.34
CA LYS A 43 -18.96 13.71 -13.36
C LYS A 43 -18.30 13.95 -14.71
N ASP A 44 -18.76 13.27 -15.74
CA ASP A 44 -18.33 13.53 -17.11
C ASP A 44 -18.99 14.79 -17.69
N ALA A 45 -18.60 15.16 -18.91
CA ALA A 45 -19.13 16.33 -19.60
C ALA A 45 -20.64 16.27 -19.87
N ASN A 46 -21.24 15.07 -19.86
CA ASN A 46 -22.67 14.85 -20.02
C ASN A 46 -23.43 14.88 -18.68
N GLY A 47 -22.72 15.13 -17.57
CA GLY A 47 -23.28 15.16 -16.22
C GLY A 47 -23.48 13.78 -15.59
N ILE A 48 -23.04 12.70 -16.23
CA ILE A 48 -23.17 11.34 -15.73
C ILE A 48 -22.06 11.09 -14.70
N ARG A 49 -22.43 10.49 -13.57
CA ARG A 49 -21.48 10.12 -12.51
C ARG A 49 -20.68 8.90 -12.95
N GLN A 50 -19.35 9.02 -12.91
CA GLN A 50 -18.39 7.97 -13.20
C GLN A 50 -17.64 7.58 -11.93
N GLU A 51 -17.17 6.34 -11.88
CA GLU A 51 -16.39 5.78 -10.77
C GLU A 51 -15.27 4.91 -11.31
N LYS A 52 -14.05 5.10 -10.81
CA LYS A 52 -12.88 4.29 -11.16
C LYS A 52 -12.19 3.86 -9.89
N THR A 53 -11.91 2.56 -9.81
CA THR A 53 -11.16 1.97 -8.70
C THR A 53 -9.78 1.54 -9.18
N GLU A 54 -8.76 1.98 -8.46
CA GLU A 54 -7.36 1.62 -8.69
C GLU A 54 -6.86 0.71 -7.57
N TRP A 55 -6.15 -0.34 -7.96
CA TRP A 55 -5.60 -1.34 -7.06
C TRP A 55 -4.10 -1.16 -6.90
N HIS A 56 -3.67 -0.92 -5.67
CA HIS A 56 -2.28 -0.67 -5.34
C HIS A 56 -1.72 -1.87 -4.60
N ARG A 57 -0.55 -2.37 -5.05
CA ARG A 57 0.17 -3.40 -4.31
C ARG A 57 1.01 -2.74 -3.21
N VAL A 58 0.78 -3.14 -1.97
CA VAL A 58 1.50 -2.60 -0.80
C VAL A 58 2.40 -3.69 -0.23
N THR A 59 3.64 -3.32 0.07
CA THR A 59 4.65 -4.19 0.66
C THR A 59 5.26 -3.51 1.87
N ILE A 60 5.16 -4.14 3.03
CA ILE A 60 5.66 -3.62 4.31
C ILE A 60 6.85 -4.47 4.75
N PHE A 61 8.00 -3.83 4.89
CA PHE A 61 9.23 -4.41 5.45
C PHE A 61 9.52 -3.92 6.87
N ASN A 62 8.83 -2.87 7.34
CA ASN A 62 8.98 -2.40 8.71
C ASN A 62 8.31 -3.40 9.68
N ASP A 63 9.08 -4.08 10.51
CA ASP A 63 8.59 -5.13 11.42
C ASP A 63 7.48 -4.67 12.36
N ALA A 64 7.53 -3.44 12.86
CA ALA A 64 6.48 -2.90 13.74
C ALA A 64 5.15 -2.74 12.97
N LEU A 65 5.21 -2.21 11.75
CA LEU A 65 4.03 -2.08 10.89
C LEU A 65 3.53 -3.44 10.40
N VAL A 66 4.42 -4.42 10.18
CA VAL A 66 4.03 -5.80 9.86
C VAL A 66 3.23 -6.42 11.01
N LYS A 67 3.67 -6.26 12.27
CA LYS A 67 2.91 -6.75 13.44
C LYS A 67 1.52 -6.11 13.54
N VAL A 68 1.41 -4.81 13.24
CA VAL A 68 0.12 -4.11 13.19
C VAL A 68 -0.76 -4.69 12.08
N ALA A 69 -0.20 -4.88 10.88
CA ALA A 69 -0.93 -5.46 9.76
C ALA A 69 -1.42 -6.89 10.07
N GLU A 70 -0.54 -7.74 10.60
CA GLU A 70 -0.83 -9.13 10.99
C GLU A 70 -1.97 -9.19 12.03
N SER A 71 -1.87 -8.37 13.08
CA SER A 71 -2.77 -8.46 14.22
C SER A 71 -4.15 -7.89 13.92
N TYR A 72 -4.22 -6.74 13.24
CA TYR A 72 -5.43 -5.92 13.19
C TYR A 72 -6.05 -5.76 11.81
N LEU A 73 -5.26 -5.86 10.73
CA LEU A 73 -5.81 -5.63 9.40
C LEU A 73 -6.44 -6.89 8.83
N ARG A 74 -7.60 -6.72 8.21
CA ARG A 74 -8.34 -7.76 7.50
C ARG A 74 -8.83 -7.20 6.16
N LYS A 75 -9.31 -8.08 5.29
CA LYS A 75 -10.03 -7.69 4.07
C LYS A 75 -11.13 -6.70 4.42
N GLY A 76 -11.18 -5.60 3.69
CA GLY A 76 -12.13 -4.50 3.92
C GLY A 76 -11.67 -3.44 4.90
N SER A 77 -10.60 -3.68 5.69
CA SER A 77 -10.07 -2.66 6.61
C SER A 77 -9.71 -1.39 5.87
N LYS A 78 -10.13 -0.24 6.41
CA LYS A 78 -9.80 1.08 5.90
C LYS A 78 -8.52 1.58 6.54
N VAL A 79 -7.55 1.96 5.71
CA VAL A 79 -6.23 2.40 6.17
C VAL A 79 -5.77 3.65 5.46
N PHE A 80 -5.01 4.47 6.18
CA PHE A 80 -4.09 5.44 5.62
C PHE A 80 -2.69 4.81 5.58
N ILE A 81 -2.01 4.94 4.44
CA ILE A 81 -0.61 4.55 4.30
C ILE A 81 0.22 5.69 3.71
N GLN A 82 1.47 5.80 4.20
CA GLN A 82 2.51 6.62 3.60
C GLN A 82 3.73 5.75 3.32
N GLY A 83 4.28 5.83 2.11
CA GLY A 83 5.47 5.10 1.71
C GLY A 83 6.12 5.71 0.48
N ARG A 84 6.86 4.88 -0.26
CA ARG A 84 7.48 5.26 -1.54
C ARG A 84 7.04 4.34 -2.66
N LEU A 85 7.02 4.84 -3.89
CA LEU A 85 6.80 4.02 -5.07
C LEU A 85 8.10 3.29 -5.46
N SER A 86 8.02 2.00 -5.80
CA SER A 86 9.12 1.23 -6.41
C SER A 86 8.58 0.44 -7.60
N THR A 87 9.31 0.44 -8.70
CA THR A 87 8.99 -0.38 -9.87
C THR A 87 10.15 -1.34 -10.09
N ASP A 88 9.89 -2.63 -9.89
CA ASP A 88 10.89 -3.67 -10.08
C ASP A 88 10.68 -4.31 -11.45
N LYS A 89 11.77 -4.52 -12.19
CA LYS A 89 11.79 -5.31 -13.41
C LYS A 89 12.05 -6.78 -13.06
N TYR A 90 11.25 -7.69 -13.59
CA TYR A 90 11.46 -9.13 -13.45
C TYR A 90 11.17 -9.83 -14.78
N GLN A 91 11.82 -10.98 -15.00
CA GLN A 91 11.61 -11.76 -16.20
C GLN A 91 10.67 -12.93 -15.89
N LYS A 92 9.68 -13.15 -16.76
CA LYS A 92 8.79 -14.31 -16.69
C LYS A 92 8.56 -14.81 -18.12
N ASP A 93 8.71 -16.11 -18.33
CA ASP A 93 8.50 -16.75 -19.65
C ASP A 93 9.34 -16.09 -20.78
N GLY A 94 10.56 -15.65 -20.44
CA GLY A 94 11.47 -14.97 -21.36
C GLY A 94 11.16 -13.50 -21.62
N GLN A 95 10.04 -12.97 -21.12
CA GLN A 95 9.60 -11.58 -21.32
C GLN A 95 9.86 -10.69 -20.09
N ASP A 96 10.17 -9.43 -20.35
CA ASP A 96 10.35 -8.41 -19.32
C ASP A 96 9.01 -7.91 -18.79
N HIS A 97 8.83 -7.97 -17.48
CA HIS A 97 7.67 -7.44 -16.77
C HIS A 97 8.07 -6.39 -15.75
N TYR A 98 7.16 -5.44 -15.51
CA TYR A 98 7.34 -4.38 -14.52
C TYR A 98 6.25 -4.49 -13.47
N ALA A 99 6.64 -4.47 -12.20
CA ALA A 99 5.70 -4.45 -11.08
C ALA A 99 5.93 -3.19 -10.24
N THR A 100 4.94 -2.30 -10.24
CA THR A 100 4.92 -1.12 -9.37
C THR A 100 4.28 -1.46 -8.03
N LYS A 101 4.95 -1.06 -6.95
CA LYS A 101 4.56 -1.35 -5.56
C LYS A 101 4.75 -0.11 -4.69
N ILE A 102 4.02 -0.06 -3.59
CA ILE A 102 4.19 0.91 -2.52
C ILE A 102 4.95 0.24 -1.39
N ILE A 103 6.11 0.77 -1.06
CA ILE A 103 7.04 0.18 -0.08
C ILE A 103 7.01 0.98 1.22
N LEU A 104 6.76 0.27 2.33
CA LEU A 104 6.82 0.78 3.71
C LEU A 104 8.00 0.10 4.42
N SER A 105 9.19 0.72 4.40
CA SER A 105 10.43 0.11 4.93
C SER A 105 11.15 0.93 6.00
N ASN A 106 11.07 2.27 5.97
CA ASN A 106 11.95 3.15 6.75
C ASN A 106 11.15 4.09 7.68
N TYR A 107 11.84 4.97 8.43
CA TYR A 107 11.25 5.95 9.37
C TYR A 107 10.13 6.85 8.80
N GLY A 108 10.07 7.05 7.48
CA GLY A 108 8.99 7.83 6.83
C GLY A 108 7.71 7.04 6.51
N ALA A 109 7.69 5.73 6.79
CA ALA A 109 6.53 4.88 6.56
C ALA A 109 5.47 5.07 7.65
N ILE A 110 4.22 5.25 7.24
CA ILE A 110 3.08 5.39 8.16
C ILE A 110 2.02 4.39 7.75
N LEU A 111 1.42 3.73 8.74
CA LEU A 111 0.21 2.94 8.58
C LEU A 111 -0.72 3.30 9.73
N THR A 112 -1.92 3.78 9.39
CA THR A 112 -2.94 4.15 10.36
C THR A 112 -4.24 3.44 9.99
N MET A 113 -4.79 2.70 10.95
CA MET A 113 -6.14 2.14 10.82
C MET A 113 -7.18 3.25 10.96
N LEU A 114 -8.15 3.27 10.05
CA LEU A 114 -9.22 4.27 10.00
C LEU A 114 -10.61 3.64 10.21
N ASP A 115 -10.66 2.35 10.50
CA ASP A 115 -11.90 1.67 10.84
C ASP A 115 -12.49 2.28 12.11
N LYS A 116 -13.81 2.49 12.12
CA LYS A 116 -14.52 2.87 13.35
C LYS A 116 -14.38 1.70 14.32
N LYS A 117 -14.00 2.00 15.57
CA LYS A 117 -14.04 1.03 16.67
C LYS A 117 -15.44 0.38 16.65
N PRO A 118 -15.57 -0.95 16.65
CA PRO A 118 -16.88 -1.58 16.75
C PRO A 118 -17.55 -1.03 18.02
N GLU A 119 -18.73 -0.43 17.86
CA GLU A 119 -19.59 -0.11 19.00
C GLU A 119 -19.83 -1.43 19.73
N GLY A 120 -19.47 -1.47 21.00
CA GLY A 120 -19.33 -2.70 21.77
C GLY A 120 -20.61 -3.53 21.85
N GLU A 121 -20.41 -4.85 21.85
CA GLU A 121 -21.16 -5.76 22.71
C GLU A 121 -20.55 -5.75 24.11
#